data_AF-A0A7J4JKF0-F1
#
_entry.id   AF-A0A7J4JKF0-F1
#
_cell.length_a   1.000
_cell.length_b   1.000
_cell.length_c   1.000
_cell.angle_alpha   90.00
_cell.angle_beta   90.00
_cell.angle_gamma   90.00
#
_symmetry.space_group_name_H-M   'P 1'
#
loop_
_entity.id
_entity.type
_entity.pdbx_description
1 polymer ?
#
loop_
_entity_poly.entity_id
_entity_poly.type
_entity_poly.pdbx_seq_one_letter_code
_entity_poly.pdbx_strand_id
1 'polypeptide(L)'
;MGELLYPSFKGLPVLPSKAAFKELAKHAMTLEDAVEILECGLDCARSPRRVECVERCVQVGEKTLKVVAVKSVNYSLDSECWLLTHVGVF
;
A
#
# COMPACT_ATOMS: atom_id res chain seq x y z
N MET A 1 12.83 8.39 23.48
CA MET A 1 12.30 7.39 22.53
C MET A 1 11.80 8.18 21.35
N GLY A 2 12.38 7.98 20.15
CA GLY A 2 11.87 8.64 18.95
C GLY A 2 10.53 8.03 18.57
N GLU A 3 9.55 8.86 18.25
CA GLU A 3 8.31 8.39 17.63
C GLU A 3 8.67 7.73 16.29
N LEU A 4 8.25 6.47 16.10
CA LEU A 4 8.31 5.82 14.80
C LEU A 4 7.28 6.50 13.90
N LEU A 5 7.75 7.42 13.05
CA LEU A 5 6.93 8.05 12.03
C LEU A 5 6.67 7.03 10.92
N TYR A 6 5.48 6.43 10.91
CA TYR A 6 5.06 5.58 9.80
C TYR A 6 4.50 6.45 8.67
N PRO A 7 4.81 6.13 7.40
CA PRO A 7 4.08 6.70 6.27
C PRO A 7 2.57 6.48 6.46
N SER A 8 1.77 7.49 6.14
CA SER A 8 0.33 7.47 6.39
C SER A 8 -0.46 7.71 5.10
N PHE A 9 -1.62 7.09 4.98
CA PHE A 9 -2.56 7.30 3.89
C PHE A 9 -3.94 7.63 4.48
N LYS A 10 -4.55 8.74 4.03
CA LYS A 10 -5.83 9.23 4.55
C LYS A 10 -5.87 9.32 6.09
N GLY A 11 -4.76 9.76 6.69
CA GLY A 11 -4.63 9.96 8.14
C GLY A 11 -4.41 8.69 8.98
N LEU A 12 -4.28 7.51 8.36
CA LEU A 12 -3.98 6.26 9.04
C LEU A 12 -2.60 5.73 8.64
N PRO A 13 -1.82 5.12 9.55
CA PRO A 13 -0.53 4.54 9.23
C PRO A 13 -0.67 3.43 8.20
N VAL A 14 0.28 3.35 7.26
CA VAL A 14 0.38 2.27 6.27
C VAL A 14 1.41 1.27 6.75
N LEU A 15 1.01 0.01 6.86
CA LEU A 15 1.85 -1.07 7.34
C LEU A 15 1.87 -2.21 6.34
N PRO A 16 3.04 -2.80 6.03
CA PRO A 16 3.11 -3.90 5.11
C PRO A 16 2.77 -5.22 5.80
N SER A 17 1.96 -6.03 5.14
CA SER A 17 1.95 -7.47 5.43
C SER A 17 3.32 -8.08 5.11
N LYS A 18 3.61 -9.26 5.67
CA LYS A 18 4.86 -9.99 5.36
C LYS A 18 5.02 -10.28 3.85
N ALA A 19 3.92 -10.47 3.13
CA ALA A 19 3.94 -10.68 1.69
C ALA A 19 4.29 -9.38 0.95
N ALA A 20 3.55 -8.31 1.24
CA ALA A 20 3.79 -7.00 0.63
C ALA A 20 5.20 -6.45 0.93
N PHE A 21 5.74 -6.71 2.13
CA PHE A 21 7.11 -6.32 2.46
C PHE A 21 8.15 -6.98 1.53
N LYS A 22 7.96 -8.25 1.19
CA LYS A 22 8.83 -8.96 0.23
C LYS A 22 8.65 -8.44 -1.19
N GLU A 23 7.43 -8.07 -1.55
CA GLU A 23 7.13 -7.51 -2.87
C GLU A 23 7.73 -6.12 -3.07
N LEU A 24 7.63 -5.24 -2.06
CA LEU A 24 8.33 -3.97 -2.01
C LEU A 24 9.83 -4.15 -2.26
N ALA A 25 10.47 -5.05 -1.51
CA ALA A 25 11.88 -5.37 -1.68
C ALA A 25 12.20 -5.91 -3.09
N LYS A 26 11.34 -6.78 -3.64
CA LYS A 26 11.48 -7.34 -5.00
C LYS A 26 11.45 -6.25 -6.07
N HIS A 27 10.68 -5.19 -5.84
CA HIS A 27 10.52 -4.07 -6.77
C HIS A 27 11.41 -2.87 -6.43
N ALA A 28 12.32 -3.01 -5.45
CA ALA A 28 13.17 -1.93 -4.94
C ALA A 28 12.37 -0.68 -4.50
N MET A 29 11.20 -0.92 -3.93
CA MET A 29 10.29 0.12 -3.44
C MET A 29 10.31 0.22 -1.92
N THR A 30 10.06 1.42 -1.44
CA THR A 30 9.84 1.78 -0.04
C THR A 30 8.35 1.81 0.30
N LEU A 31 8.01 1.94 1.58
CA LEU A 31 6.63 2.16 1.99
C LEU A 31 6.10 3.50 1.50
N GLU A 32 6.98 4.51 1.44
CA GLU A 32 6.71 5.85 0.94
C GLU A 32 6.29 5.81 -0.53
N ASP A 33 7.00 5.04 -1.38
CA ASP A 33 6.62 4.85 -2.79
C ASP A 33 5.22 4.23 -2.92
N ALA A 34 4.89 3.26 -2.04
CA ALA A 34 3.56 2.67 -2.04
C ALA A 34 2.49 3.65 -1.58
N VAL A 35 2.77 4.50 -0.59
CA VAL A 35 1.86 5.57 -0.15
C VAL A 35 1.62 6.58 -1.27
N GLU A 36 2.67 7.00 -1.97
CA GLU A 36 2.55 7.91 -3.11
C GLU A 36 1.63 7.34 -4.19
N ILE A 37 1.73 6.04 -4.48
CA ILE A 37 0.82 5.38 -5.43
C ILE A 37 -0.61 5.32 -4.89
N LEU A 38 -0.82 5.08 -3.59
CA LEU A 38 -2.16 5.10 -2.99
C LEU A 38 -2.83 6.49 -3.08
N GLU A 39 -2.03 7.56 -2.99
CA GLU A 39 -2.49 8.95 -3.05
C GLU A 39 -2.71 9.44 -4.49
N CYS A 40 -1.70 9.26 -5.35
CA CYS A 40 -1.61 9.87 -6.67
C CYS A 40 -1.97 8.91 -7.82
N GLY A 41 -1.98 7.60 -7.57
CA GLY A 41 -2.28 6.59 -8.57
C GLY A 41 -3.75 6.60 -9.02
N LEU A 42 -3.99 6.04 -10.20
CA LEU A 42 -5.32 5.92 -10.79
C LEU A 42 -6.00 4.62 -10.33
N ASP A 43 -7.32 4.56 -10.45
CA ASP A 43 -8.04 3.29 -10.29
C ASP A 43 -7.52 2.25 -11.29
N CYS A 44 -7.15 1.08 -10.78
CA CYS A 44 -6.73 -0.03 -11.62
C CYS A 44 -7.90 -0.49 -12.52
N ALA A 45 -7.67 -0.57 -13.84
CA ALA A 45 -8.68 -0.97 -14.82
C ALA A 45 -9.22 -2.41 -14.62
N ARG A 46 -8.45 -3.28 -13.97
CA ARG A 46 -8.82 -4.67 -13.65
C ARG A 46 -8.75 -4.89 -12.14
N SER A 47 -9.87 -4.74 -11.44
CA SER A 47 -10.01 -5.34 -10.11
C SER A 47 -11.47 -5.55 -9.67
N PRO A 48 -11.80 -6.68 -9.02
CA PRO A 48 -13.02 -6.79 -8.24
C PRO A 48 -12.93 -5.87 -7.00
N ARG A 49 -13.57 -4.69 -7.09
CA ARG A 49 -13.69 -3.72 -6.00
C ARG A 49 -14.44 -4.37 -4.83
N ARG A 50 -13.71 -4.93 -3.86
CA ARG A 50 -14.27 -5.25 -2.54
C ARG A 50 -14.45 -3.95 -1.76
N VAL A 51 -15.52 -3.85 -0.97
CA VAL A 51 -16.00 -2.61 -0.32
C VAL A 51 -14.97 -1.95 0.61
N GLU A 52 -13.89 -2.64 0.96
CA GLU A 52 -12.89 -2.19 1.94
C GLU A 52 -11.44 -2.23 1.42
N CYS A 53 -11.29 -2.29 0.10
CA CYS A 53 -9.99 -2.36 -0.59
C CYS A 53 -9.72 -1.06 -1.34
N VAL A 54 -8.53 -0.49 -1.18
CA VAL A 54 -8.00 0.59 -2.02
C VAL A 54 -6.94 0.01 -2.93
N GLU A 55 -7.15 0.19 -4.23
CA GLU A 55 -6.26 -0.30 -5.25
C GLU A 55 -5.91 0.82 -6.20
N ARG A 56 -4.63 1.14 -6.27
CA ARG A 56 -4.12 2.18 -7.15
C ARG A 56 -3.03 1.64 -8.05
N CYS A 57 -3.05 2.15 -9.27
CA CYS A 57 -2.12 1.79 -10.31
C CYS A 57 -1.39 3.03 -10.83
N VAL A 58 -0.11 2.87 -11.14
CA VAL A 58 0.69 3.86 -11.86
C VAL A 58 1.38 3.18 -13.04
N GLN A 59 1.51 3.90 -14.15
CA GLN A 59 2.19 3.40 -15.33
C GLN A 59 3.69 3.71 -15.21
N VAL A 60 4.53 2.69 -15.32
CA VAL A 60 5.99 2.78 -15.30
C VAL A 60 6.53 2.21 -16.61
N GLY A 61 6.76 3.09 -17.58
CA GLY A 61 7.06 2.69 -18.95
C GLY A 61 5.92 1.90 -19.57
N GLU A 62 6.20 0.67 -20.02
CA GLU A 62 5.20 -0.23 -20.59
C GLU A 62 4.45 -1.07 -19.55
N LYS A 63 4.85 -1.01 -18.28
CA LYS A 63 4.29 -1.85 -17.22
C LYS A 63 3.36 -1.05 -16.30
N THR A 64 2.39 -1.73 -15.71
CA THR A 64 1.50 -1.16 -14.70
C THR A 64 1.92 -1.65 -13.33
N LEU A 65 2.35 -0.74 -12.46
CA LEU A 65 2.60 -1.04 -11.06
C LEU A 65 1.30 -0.85 -10.28
N LYS A 66 0.94 -1.82 -9.45
CA LYS A 66 -0.29 -1.88 -8.67
C LYS A 66 0.04 -2.00 -7.18
N VAL A 67 -0.65 -1.21 -6.37
CA VAL A 67 -0.57 -1.21 -4.91
C VAL A 67 -1.97 -1.44 -4.34
N VAL A 68 -2.07 -2.37 -3.39
CA VAL A 68 -3.33 -2.79 -2.77
C VAL A 68 -3.23 -2.67 -1.26
N ALA A 69 -4.13 -1.90 -0.67
CA ALA A 69 -4.26 -1.76 0.77
C ALA A 69 -5.70 -2.02 1.23
N VAL A 70 -5.84 -2.58 2.42
CA VAL A 70 -7.14 -2.80 3.07
C VAL A 70 -7.16 -2.15 4.44
N LYS A 71 -8.33 -1.70 4.90
CA LYS A 71 -8.46 -1.27 6.30
C LYS A 71 -8.22 -2.44 7.24
N SER A 72 -7.48 -2.19 8.31
CA SER A 72 -7.19 -3.18 9.34
C SER A 72 -6.92 -2.52 10.70
N VAL A 73 -6.64 -3.34 11.72
CA VAL A 73 -6.25 -2.91 13.06
C VAL A 73 -4.88 -3.50 13.36
N ASN A 74 -3.94 -2.65 13.77
CA ASN A 74 -2.67 -3.10 14.32
C ASN A 74 -2.81 -3.32 15.83
N TYR A 75 -2.82 -4.58 16.26
CA TYR A 75 -2.95 -4.94 17.68
C TYR A 75 -1.75 -4.54 18.55
N SER A 76 -0.57 -4.34 17.98
CA SER A 76 0.60 -3.86 18.72
C SER A 76 0.55 -2.36 19.02
N LEU A 77 -0.14 -1.60 18.16
CA LEU A 77 -0.33 -0.15 18.30
C LEU A 77 -1.73 0.21 18.84
N ASP A 78 -2.61 -0.78 18.99
CA ASP A 78 -4.03 -0.62 19.31
C ASP A 78 -4.72 0.47 18.47
N SER A 79 -4.43 0.48 17.17
CA SER A 79 -4.85 1.55 16.25
C SER A 79 -5.30 1.02 14.90
N GLU A 80 -6.20 1.75 14.23
CA GLU A 80 -6.53 1.50 12.83
C GLU A 80 -5.30 1.72 11.93
N CYS A 81 -5.22 0.98 10.84
CA CYS A 81 -4.17 1.12 9.84
C CYS A 81 -4.66 0.74 8.43
N TRP A 82 -3.90 1.15 7.43
CA TRP A 82 -3.97 0.56 6.10
C TRP A 82 -2.96 -0.57 6.02
N LEU A 83 -3.44 -1.81 5.94
CA LEU A 83 -2.59 -2.96 5.72
C LEU A 83 -2.33 -3.09 4.22
N LEU A 84 -1.09 -2.89 3.81
CA LEU A 84 -0.63 -3.15 2.45
C LEU A 84 -0.54 -4.66 2.25
N THR A 85 -1.36 -5.18 1.33
CA THR A 85 -1.51 -6.62 1.08
C THR A 85 -0.85 -7.07 -0.21
N HIS A 86 -0.69 -6.16 -1.19
CA HIS A 86 -0.01 -6.49 -2.43
C HIS A 86 0.68 -5.27 -3.07
N VAL A 87 1.89 -5.50 -3.58
CA VAL A 87 2.61 -4.62 -4.52
C VAL A 87 3.08 -5.47 -5.69
N GLY A 88 2.73 -5.10 -6.92
CA GLY A 88 3.06 -5.93 -8.06
C GLY A 88 3.05 -5.18 -9.38
N VAL A 89 3.88 -5.65 -10.30
CA VAL A 89 3.97 -5.13 -11.66
C VAL A 89 3.26 -6.08 -12.62
N PHE A 90 2.42 -5.52 -13.49
CA PHE A 90 1.62 -6.18 -14.51
C PHE A 90 2.01 -5.69 -15.91
#